data_AF-A0A819C232-F1
#
_entry.id   AF-A0A819C232-F1
#
_cell.length_a   1.000
_cell.length_b   1.000
_cell.length_c   1.000
_cell.angle_alpha   90.00
_cell.angle_beta   90.00
_cell.angle_gamma   90.00
#
_symmetry.space_group_name_H-M   'P 1'
#
loop_
_entity.id
_entity.type
_entity.pdbx_description
1 polymer ?
#
loop_
_entity_poly.entity_id
_entity_poly.type
_entity_poly.pdbx_seq_one_letter_code
_entity_poly.pdbx_strand_id
1 'polypeptide(L)'
;MGARQSRSGYDQWDLNELEQVSGLPAQQIQQLQQEFFQAAGRDGVLDRNEFANVYARFSGGQNVSQQQIARVFQTFDRDQSGSLSFDEFLSAAVMMNRNVPRQNRLDYVIRQNNHHGRQQGDGRISAQYGHQVFRRLNDYYGLPPGAEHQCWKQVDQQNRGYVSQNEFMNYISQQDVYNRRYQ
;
A
#
# COMPACT_ATOMS: atom_id res chain seq x y z
N MET A 1 34.57 -16.39 21.16
CA MET A 1 34.16 -15.37 20.18
C MET A 1 32.70 -15.62 19.82
N GLY A 2 31.76 -15.07 20.58
CA GLY A 2 30.33 -15.23 20.32
C GLY A 2 29.83 -14.00 19.58
N ALA A 3 29.86 -14.03 18.25
CA ALA A 3 29.16 -13.03 17.47
C ALA A 3 27.66 -13.21 17.76
N ARG A 4 27.11 -12.31 18.59
CA ARG A 4 25.67 -12.14 18.75
C ARG A 4 25.12 -11.88 17.35
N GLN A 5 24.57 -12.92 16.73
CA GLN A 5 23.69 -12.79 15.59
C GLN A 5 22.53 -11.94 16.10
N SER A 6 22.59 -10.63 15.83
CA SER A 6 21.47 -9.74 16.04
C SER A 6 20.33 -10.32 15.23
N ARG A 7 19.42 -11.03 15.91
CA ARG A 7 18.13 -11.43 15.35
C ARG A 7 17.50 -10.14 14.87
N SER A 8 17.48 -9.97 13.56
CA SER A 8 16.83 -8.84 12.95
C SER A 8 15.36 -8.88 13.35
N GLY A 9 14.70 -7.74 13.52
CA GLY A 9 13.25 -7.69 13.79
C GLY A 9 12.41 -8.46 12.75
N TYR A 10 13.03 -8.88 11.63
CA TYR A 10 12.46 -9.56 10.46
C TYR A 10 12.27 -11.07 10.57
N ASP A 11 12.66 -11.73 11.67
CA ASP A 11 12.19 -13.10 11.95
C ASP A 11 10.65 -13.14 12.19
N GLN A 12 9.97 -11.98 12.22
CA GLN A 12 8.53 -11.85 12.48
C GLN A 12 7.65 -11.77 11.22
N TRP A 13 8.20 -11.47 10.03
CA TRP A 13 7.39 -11.39 8.80
C TRP A 13 7.51 -12.68 7.99
N ASP A 14 6.39 -13.39 7.86
CA ASP A 14 6.32 -14.58 7.02
C ASP A 14 6.37 -14.18 5.55
N LEU A 15 7.49 -14.47 4.88
CA LEU A 15 7.68 -14.18 3.46
C LEU A 15 6.63 -14.90 2.59
N ASN A 16 6.14 -16.07 3.03
CA ASN A 16 5.08 -16.77 2.30
C ASN A 16 3.76 -16.01 2.40
N GLU A 17 3.47 -15.43 3.57
CA GLU A 17 2.30 -14.57 3.74
C GLU A 17 2.42 -13.34 2.85
N LEU A 18 3.57 -12.65 2.89
CA LEU A 18 3.83 -11.45 2.08
C LEU A 18 3.74 -11.75 0.58
N GLU A 19 4.24 -12.89 0.12
CA GLU A 19 4.11 -13.35 -1.27
C GLU A 19 2.65 -13.58 -1.64
N GLN A 20 1.89 -14.29 -0.81
CA GLN A 20 0.46 -14.53 -1.05
C GLN A 20 -0.36 -13.25 -1.06
N VAL A 21 -0.04 -12.28 -0.19
CA VAL A 21 -0.84 -11.05 -0.08
C VAL A 21 -0.45 -10.01 -1.13
N SER A 22 0.84 -9.84 -1.42
CA SER A 22 1.33 -8.82 -2.36
C SER A 22 1.29 -9.28 -3.82
N GLY A 23 1.29 -10.60 -4.05
CA GLY A 23 1.45 -11.18 -5.39
C GLY A 23 2.86 -10.99 -5.96
N LEU A 24 3.83 -10.55 -5.15
CA LEU A 24 5.23 -10.46 -5.53
C LEU A 24 5.96 -11.75 -5.15
N PRO A 25 6.88 -12.25 -6.01
CA PRO A 25 7.73 -13.38 -5.64
C PRO A 25 8.52 -13.09 -4.37
N ALA A 26 8.73 -14.09 -3.52
CA ALA A 26 9.51 -13.94 -2.28
C ALA A 26 10.89 -13.30 -2.51
N GLN A 27 11.54 -13.61 -3.64
CA GLN A 27 12.82 -12.99 -4.03
C GLN A 27 12.72 -11.47 -4.24
N GLN A 28 11.62 -11.00 -4.85
CA GLN A 28 11.40 -9.58 -5.08
C GLN A 28 11.10 -8.85 -3.77
N ILE A 29 10.34 -9.48 -2.87
CA ILE A 29 10.08 -8.95 -1.52
C ILE A 29 11.39 -8.83 -0.73
N GLN A 30 12.26 -9.85 -0.80
CA GLN A 30 13.59 -9.81 -0.17
C GLN A 30 14.47 -8.69 -0.74
N GLN A 31 14.42 -8.42 -2.05
CA GLN A 31 15.16 -7.31 -2.65
C GLN A 31 14.65 -5.95 -2.15
N LEU A 32 13.33 -5.74 -2.18
CA LEU A 32 12.70 -4.52 -1.66
C LEU A 32 13.05 -4.30 -0.18
N GLN A 33 13.08 -5.39 0.58
CA GLN A 33 13.48 -5.38 1.98
C GLN A 33 14.94 -4.94 2.17
N GLN A 34 15.87 -5.49 1.38
CA GLN A 34 17.27 -5.08 1.45
C GLN A 34 17.46 -3.62 1.08
N GLU A 35 16.78 -3.13 0.03
CA GLU A 35 16.83 -1.73 -0.35
C GLU A 35 16.28 -0.80 0.73
N PHE A 36 15.16 -1.18 1.35
CA PHE A 36 14.59 -0.45 2.48
C PHE A 36 15.59 -0.31 3.63
N PHE A 37 16.25 -1.39 4.07
CA PHE A 37 17.20 -1.29 5.18
C PHE A 37 18.47 -0.52 4.85
N GLN A 38 18.95 -0.65 3.62
CA GLN A 38 20.10 0.14 3.19
C GLN A 38 19.80 1.64 3.21
N ALA A 39 18.55 2.03 2.95
CA ALA A 39 18.14 3.43 2.95
C ALA A 39 17.72 3.94 4.34
N ALA A 40 16.87 3.22 5.07
CA ALA A 40 16.41 3.59 6.42
C ALA A 40 17.54 3.57 7.46
N GLY A 41 18.56 2.74 7.27
CA GLY A 41 19.68 2.69 8.22
C GLY A 41 19.26 2.24 9.62
N ARG A 42 19.37 3.12 10.63
CA ARG A 42 19.25 2.75 12.07
C ARG A 42 17.91 3.08 12.70
N ASP A 43 17.13 3.99 12.14
CA ASP A 43 15.80 4.33 12.65
C ASP A 43 14.72 3.34 12.16
N GLY A 44 15.02 2.61 11.07
CA GLY A 44 14.14 1.58 10.53
C GLY A 44 12.92 2.14 9.80
N VAL A 45 12.95 3.42 9.41
CA VAL A 45 11.89 4.09 8.64
C VAL A 45 12.51 4.86 7.48
N LEU A 46 11.75 5.12 6.42
CA LEU A 46 12.23 5.94 5.30
C LEU A 46 11.69 7.36 5.40
N ASP A 47 12.57 8.35 5.44
CA ASP A 47 12.17 9.72 5.20
C ASP A 47 11.85 9.98 3.71
N ARG A 48 11.42 11.20 3.38
CA ARG A 48 11.05 11.58 2.00
C ARG A 48 12.19 11.46 1.00
N ASN A 49 13.42 11.79 1.41
CA ASN A 49 14.60 11.76 0.56
C ASN A 49 15.08 10.33 0.35
N GLU A 50 15.08 9.53 1.41
CA GLU A 50 15.41 8.11 1.39
C GLU A 50 14.41 7.34 0.52
N PHE A 51 13.11 7.60 0.69
CA PHE A 51 12.08 7.06 -0.19
C PHE A 51 12.32 7.45 -1.65
N ALA A 52 12.64 8.72 -1.95
CA ALA A 52 12.93 9.15 -3.32
C ALA A 52 14.11 8.40 -3.94
N ASN A 53 15.17 8.15 -3.15
CA ASN A 53 16.37 7.43 -3.58
C ASN A 53 16.08 5.95 -3.87
N VAL A 54 15.35 5.28 -2.97
CA VAL A 54 14.96 3.88 -3.17
C VAL A 54 14.00 3.77 -4.36
N TYR A 55 13.03 4.69 -4.44
CA TYR A 55 12.08 4.80 -5.53
C TYR A 55 12.72 4.90 -6.92
N ALA A 56 13.78 5.70 -7.06
CA ALA A 56 14.52 5.79 -8.31
C ALA A 56 15.13 4.44 -8.76
N ARG A 57 15.51 3.57 -7.81
CA ARG A 57 16.14 2.28 -8.08
C ARG A 57 15.12 1.22 -8.53
N PHE A 58 13.99 1.08 -7.84
CA PHE A 58 13.00 0.06 -8.18
C PHE A 58 11.97 0.49 -9.24
N SER A 59 11.86 1.79 -9.54
CA SER A 59 10.98 2.26 -10.64
C SER A 59 11.49 1.92 -12.05
N GLY A 60 12.65 1.24 -12.16
CA GLY A 60 13.22 0.83 -13.44
C GLY A 60 13.78 1.99 -14.26
N GLY A 61 14.28 3.04 -13.59
CA GLY A 61 14.85 4.21 -14.25
C GLY A 61 13.82 5.18 -14.85
N GLN A 62 12.57 5.15 -14.39
CA GLN A 62 11.59 6.17 -14.77
C GLN A 62 11.98 7.52 -14.14
N ASN A 63 12.04 8.58 -14.95
CA ASN A 63 12.16 9.95 -14.45
C ASN A 63 10.84 10.36 -13.80
N VAL A 64 10.70 10.08 -12.51
CA VAL A 64 9.54 10.49 -11.73
C VAL A 64 9.85 11.81 -11.07
N SER A 65 8.94 12.76 -11.22
CA SER A 65 9.13 14.10 -10.66
C SER A 65 9.11 14.07 -9.13
N GLN A 66 9.83 15.00 -8.49
CA GLN A 66 9.75 15.14 -7.03
C GLN A 66 8.32 15.37 -6.53
N GLN A 67 7.46 16.00 -7.33
CA GLN A 67 6.05 16.18 -7.02
C GLN A 67 5.28 14.85 -6.99
N GLN A 68 5.54 13.96 -7.95
CA GLN A 68 4.94 12.62 -7.96
C GLN A 68 5.44 11.80 -6.77
N ILE A 69 6.74 11.85 -6.45
CA ILE A 69 7.31 11.16 -5.28
C ILE A 69 6.68 11.68 -3.98
N ALA A 70 6.57 13.00 -3.82
CA ALA A 70 5.96 13.61 -2.64
C ALA A 70 4.48 13.23 -2.48
N ARG A 71 3.72 13.18 -3.57
CA ARG A 71 2.32 12.74 -3.54
C ARG A 71 2.22 11.29 -3.10
N VAL A 72 3.03 10.42 -3.68
CA VAL A 72 3.05 8.99 -3.34
C VAL A 72 3.42 8.81 -1.87
N PHE A 73 4.48 9.48 -1.42
CA PHE A 73 4.88 9.45 -0.02
C PHE A 73 3.72 9.81 0.90
N GLN A 74 3.02 10.92 0.63
CA GLN A 74 1.87 11.36 1.42
C GLN A 74 0.69 10.40 1.37
N THR A 75 0.47 9.70 0.26
CA THR A 75 -0.59 8.70 0.13
C THR A 75 -0.32 7.47 1.00
N PHE A 76 0.94 7.06 1.10
CA PHE A 76 1.35 5.83 1.79
C PHE A 76 1.84 6.04 3.23
N ASP A 77 2.15 7.28 3.64
CA ASP A 77 2.37 7.68 5.03
C ASP A 77 1.03 7.68 5.78
N ARG A 78 0.63 6.52 6.29
CA ARG A 78 -0.74 6.24 6.76
C ARG A 78 -1.03 6.92 8.08
N ASP A 79 -0.02 6.97 8.95
CA ASP A 79 -0.07 7.55 10.27
C ASP A 79 0.37 9.03 10.28
N GLN A 80 0.76 9.56 9.12
CA GLN A 80 1.26 10.94 8.97
C GLN A 80 2.47 11.21 9.86
N SER A 81 3.29 10.19 10.10
CA SER A 81 4.52 10.30 10.89
C SER A 81 5.57 11.15 10.19
N GLY A 82 5.43 11.37 8.87
CA GLY A 82 6.45 12.02 8.05
C GLY A 82 7.56 11.08 7.61
N SER A 83 7.42 9.78 7.89
CA SER A 83 8.31 8.68 7.53
C SER A 83 7.48 7.49 7.04
N LEU A 84 8.08 6.55 6.31
CA LEU A 84 7.42 5.31 5.89
C LEU A 84 8.00 4.13 6.65
N SER A 85 7.13 3.41 7.35
CA SER A 85 7.43 2.06 7.82
C SER A 85 7.58 1.08 6.65
N PHE A 86 8.15 -0.10 6.90
CA PHE A 86 8.31 -1.11 5.86
C PHE A 86 6.97 -1.54 5.22
N ASP A 87 5.90 -1.67 6.01
CA ASP A 87 4.58 -2.05 5.50
C ASP A 87 4.00 -0.99 4.54
N GLU A 88 4.27 0.29 4.83
CA GLU A 88 3.87 1.41 4.00
C GLU A 88 4.69 1.50 2.72
N PHE A 89 6.00 1.31 2.86
CA PHE A 89 6.90 1.19 1.73
C PHE A 89 6.52 0.03 0.80
N LEU A 90 6.23 -1.15 1.35
CA LEU A 90 5.83 -2.31 0.57
C LEU A 90 4.48 -2.08 -0.12
N SER A 91 3.53 -1.41 0.54
CA SER A 91 2.27 -0.95 -0.06
C SER A 91 2.50 -0.03 -1.26
N ALA A 92 3.43 0.93 -1.13
CA ALA A 92 3.82 1.79 -2.22
C ALA A 92 4.47 0.99 -3.37
N ALA A 93 5.44 0.14 -3.06
CA ALA A 93 6.17 -0.67 -4.04
C ALA A 93 5.22 -1.59 -4.83
N VAL A 94 4.28 -2.27 -4.16
CA VAL A 94 3.28 -3.12 -4.82
C VAL A 94 2.36 -2.29 -5.71
N MET A 95 1.80 -1.18 -5.22
CA MET A 95 0.89 -0.33 -6.01
C MET A 95 1.57 0.20 -7.29
N MET A 96 2.87 0.41 -7.23
CA MET A 96 3.65 1.03 -8.31
C MET A 96 4.26 0.01 -9.25
N ASN A 97 4.43 -1.24 -8.82
CA ASN A 97 4.98 -2.30 -9.65
C ASN A 97 4.01 -2.68 -10.78
N ARG A 98 4.33 -2.21 -11.99
CA ARG A 98 3.50 -2.43 -13.19
C ARG A 98 3.46 -3.87 -13.66
N ASN A 99 4.42 -4.70 -13.24
CA ASN A 99 4.43 -6.12 -13.55
C ASN A 99 3.38 -6.88 -12.72
N VAL A 100 2.92 -6.31 -11.61
CA VAL A 100 1.81 -6.86 -10.83
C VAL A 100 0.49 -6.43 -11.46
N PRO A 101 -0.43 -7.37 -11.76
CA PRO A 101 -1.76 -7.03 -12.22
C PRO A 101 -2.42 -6.01 -11.30
N ARG A 102 -3.04 -4.98 -11.88
CA ARG A 102 -3.66 -3.89 -11.12
C ARG A 102 -4.63 -4.41 -10.05
N GLN A 103 -5.39 -5.43 -10.37
CA GLN A 103 -6.34 -6.03 -9.43
C GLN A 103 -5.64 -6.54 -8.18
N ASN A 104 -4.52 -7.25 -8.33
CA ASN A 104 -3.71 -7.74 -7.21
C ASN A 104 -3.11 -6.58 -6.40
N ARG A 105 -2.69 -5.50 -7.08
CA ARG A 105 -2.18 -4.30 -6.40
C ARG A 105 -3.23 -3.63 -5.52
N LEU A 106 -4.43 -3.43 -6.06
CA LEU A 106 -5.54 -2.85 -5.32
C LEU A 106 -5.99 -3.77 -4.19
N ASP A 107 -6.09 -5.08 -4.46
CA ASP A 107 -6.42 -6.10 -3.47
C ASP A 107 -5.45 -6.04 -2.28
N TYR A 108 -4.14 -5.98 -2.56
CA TYR A 108 -3.13 -5.85 -1.52
C TYR A 108 -3.32 -4.58 -0.69
N VAL A 109 -3.46 -3.41 -1.32
CA VAL A 109 -3.67 -2.15 -0.59
C VAL A 109 -4.94 -2.18 0.24
N ILE A 110 -6.03 -2.77 -0.27
CA ILE A 110 -7.27 -2.96 0.49
C ILE A 110 -7.09 -3.95 1.63
N ARG A 111 -6.24 -4.97 1.53
CA ARG A 111 -5.96 -5.89 2.63
C ARG A 111 -5.07 -5.29 3.70
N GLN A 112 -4.03 -4.57 3.29
CA GLN A 112 -3.07 -3.95 4.20
C GLN A 112 -3.69 -2.85 5.04
N ASN A 113 -4.64 -2.12 4.48
CA ASN A 113 -5.33 -1.09 5.25
C ASN A 113 -6.44 -1.72 6.14
N ASN A 114 -6.95 -2.93 5.84
CA ASN A 114 -8.06 -3.57 6.57
C ASN A 114 -7.59 -4.36 7.80
N HIS A 115 -6.70 -3.80 8.61
CA HIS A 115 -6.18 -4.48 9.80
C HIS A 115 -7.29 -4.93 10.75
N HIS A 116 -8.35 -4.13 10.91
CA HIS A 116 -9.50 -4.47 11.76
C HIS A 116 -10.34 -5.64 11.23
N GLY A 117 -10.62 -5.70 9.93
CA GLY A 117 -11.35 -6.83 9.33
C GLY A 117 -10.53 -8.13 9.32
N ARG A 118 -9.19 -8.02 9.23
CA ARG A 118 -8.27 -9.15 9.44
C ARG A 118 -8.37 -9.70 10.86
N GLN A 119 -8.33 -8.83 11.86
CA GLN A 119 -8.36 -9.23 13.27
C GLN A 119 -9.68 -9.90 13.67
N GLN A 120 -10.80 -9.50 13.06
CA GLN A 120 -12.11 -10.12 13.29
C GLN A 120 -12.34 -11.40 12.48
N GLY A 121 -11.50 -11.68 11.47
CA GLY A 121 -11.56 -12.89 10.65
C GLY A 121 -12.79 -12.99 9.73
N ASP A 122 -13.60 -11.93 9.63
CA ASP A 122 -14.82 -11.91 8.80
C ASP A 122 -14.58 -11.36 7.38
N GLY A 123 -13.40 -10.78 7.14
CA GLY A 123 -13.02 -10.19 5.86
C GLY A 123 -13.88 -8.98 5.46
N ARG A 124 -14.66 -8.42 6.39
CA ARG A 124 -15.52 -7.27 6.13
C ARG A 124 -14.72 -5.97 6.21
N ILE A 125 -15.16 -5.00 5.43
CA ILE A 125 -14.65 -3.65 5.33
C ILE A 125 -15.72 -2.77 5.95
N SER A 126 -15.44 -2.18 7.12
CA SER A 126 -16.36 -1.23 7.77
C SER A 126 -16.40 0.11 7.01
N ALA A 127 -17.44 0.92 7.25
CA ALA A 127 -17.55 2.24 6.64
C ALA A 127 -16.36 3.16 6.93
N GLN A 128 -15.93 3.22 8.20
CA GLN A 128 -14.74 3.99 8.58
C GLN A 128 -13.52 3.56 7.78
N TYR A 129 -13.34 2.25 7.63
CA TYR A 129 -12.21 1.69 6.92
C TYR A 129 -12.30 1.94 5.41
N GLY A 130 -13.46 1.68 4.80
CA GLY A 130 -13.69 1.93 3.37
C GLY A 130 -13.48 3.39 2.98
N HIS A 131 -13.88 4.35 3.83
CA HIS A 131 -13.61 5.77 3.62
C HIS A 131 -12.10 6.08 3.60
N GLN A 132 -11.30 5.47 4.49
CA GLN A 132 -9.85 5.67 4.52
C GLN A 132 -9.19 5.14 3.23
N VAL A 133 -9.59 3.96 2.77
CA VAL A 133 -9.09 3.38 1.52
C VAL A 133 -9.47 4.25 0.32
N PHE A 134 -10.75 4.62 0.22
CA PHE A 134 -11.20 5.47 -0.88
C PHE A 134 -10.49 6.81 -0.88
N ARG A 135 -10.28 7.44 0.27
CA ARG A 135 -9.51 8.68 0.34
C ARG A 135 -8.11 8.51 -0.25
N ARG A 136 -7.39 7.46 0.13
CA ARG A 136 -6.03 7.21 -0.39
C ARG A 136 -6.01 6.89 -1.88
N LEU A 137 -6.95 6.06 -2.33
CA LEU A 137 -7.10 5.79 -3.77
C LEU A 137 -7.46 7.08 -4.50
N ASN A 138 -8.33 7.91 -3.93
CA ASN A 138 -8.71 9.19 -4.50
C ASN A 138 -7.52 10.13 -4.62
N ASP A 139 -6.74 10.28 -3.56
CA ASP A 139 -5.52 11.09 -3.55
C ASP A 139 -4.51 10.58 -4.58
N TYR A 140 -4.33 9.25 -4.68
CA TYR A 140 -3.47 8.62 -5.67
C TYR A 140 -3.95 8.90 -7.10
N TYR A 141 -5.23 8.65 -7.39
CA TYR A 141 -5.79 8.83 -8.73
C TYR A 141 -6.20 10.28 -9.06
N GLY A 142 -5.98 11.22 -8.14
CA GLY A 142 -6.23 12.65 -8.33
C GLY A 142 -7.71 13.05 -8.26
N LEU A 143 -8.56 12.28 -7.58
CA LEU A 143 -9.94 12.66 -7.30
C LEU A 143 -10.02 13.74 -6.20
N PRO A 144 -11.09 14.56 -6.21
CA PRO A 144 -11.26 15.59 -5.20
C PRO A 144 -11.49 15.01 -3.79
N PRO A 145 -11.02 15.69 -2.74
CA PRO A 145 -11.35 15.33 -1.36
C PRO A 145 -12.87 15.26 -1.15
N GLY A 146 -13.33 14.27 -0.39
CA GLY A 146 -14.75 14.04 -0.13
C GLY A 146 -15.44 13.11 -1.14
N ALA A 147 -14.80 12.80 -2.28
CA ALA A 147 -15.30 11.81 -3.23
C ALA A 147 -15.45 10.42 -2.59
N GLU A 148 -14.71 10.12 -1.50
CA GLU A 148 -14.81 8.86 -0.79
C GLU A 148 -16.21 8.59 -0.22
N HIS A 149 -16.97 9.64 0.12
CA HIS A 149 -18.33 9.48 0.63
C HIS A 149 -19.30 9.03 -0.45
N GLN A 150 -19.13 9.55 -1.67
CA GLN A 150 -19.93 9.13 -2.82
C GLN A 150 -19.57 7.70 -3.24
N CYS A 151 -18.27 7.38 -3.30
CA CYS A 151 -17.83 6.01 -3.59
C CYS A 151 -18.35 5.01 -2.57
N TRP A 152 -18.25 5.33 -1.27
CA TRP A 152 -18.75 4.45 -0.21
C TRP A 152 -20.26 4.23 -0.32
N LYS A 153 -21.05 5.30 -0.56
CA LYS A 153 -22.51 5.19 -0.70
C LYS A 153 -22.92 4.29 -1.87
N GLN A 154 -22.14 4.27 -2.95
CA GLN A 154 -22.41 3.39 -4.10
C GLN A 154 -22.03 1.93 -3.83
N VAL A 155 -21.06 1.69 -2.95
CA VAL A 155 -20.63 0.35 -2.53
C VAL A 155 -21.56 -0.24 -1.47
N ASP A 156 -21.93 0.54 -0.46
CA ASP A 156 -22.85 0.14 0.60
C ASP A 156 -24.28 0.64 0.33
N GLN A 157 -24.87 0.19 -0.79
CA GLN A 157 -26.22 0.62 -1.21
C GLN A 157 -27.30 0.23 -0.18
N GLN A 158 -27.04 -0.83 0.58
CA GLN A 158 -27.92 -1.35 1.61
C GLN A 158 -27.73 -0.63 2.96
N ASN A 159 -26.78 0.31 3.04
CA ASN A 159 -26.45 1.07 4.25
C ASN A 159 -26.21 0.19 5.48
N ARG A 160 -25.50 -0.93 5.28
CA ARG A 160 -25.17 -1.91 6.32
C ARG A 160 -24.08 -1.40 7.26
N GLY A 161 -23.31 -0.39 6.83
CA GLY A 161 -22.11 0.09 7.50
C GLY A 161 -20.89 -0.79 7.28
N TYR A 162 -21.02 -1.84 6.45
CA TYR A 162 -19.91 -2.72 6.04
C TYR A 162 -20.17 -3.34 4.67
N VAL A 163 -19.08 -3.72 3.99
CA VAL A 163 -19.11 -4.50 2.74
C VAL A 163 -18.05 -5.59 2.76
N SER A 164 -18.19 -6.59 1.90
CA SER A 164 -17.15 -7.59 1.66
C SER A 164 -16.02 -7.03 0.79
N GLN A 165 -14.84 -7.65 0.87
CA GLN A 165 -13.71 -7.31 -0.01
C GLN A 165 -14.10 -7.41 -1.49
N ASN A 166 -14.90 -8.41 -1.86
CA ASN A 166 -15.35 -8.62 -3.24
C ASN A 166 -16.25 -7.49 -3.74
N GLU A 167 -17.20 -7.02 -2.93
CA GLU A 167 -18.06 -5.88 -3.29
C GLU A 167 -17.23 -4.60 -3.51
N PHE A 168 -16.26 -4.35 -2.63
CA PHE A 168 -15.38 -3.19 -2.72
C PHE A 168 -14.48 -3.26 -3.98
N MET A 169 -13.90 -4.42 -4.26
CA MET A 169 -13.06 -4.65 -5.45
C MET A 169 -13.87 -4.57 -6.75
N ASN A 170 -15.07 -5.15 -6.78
CA ASN A 170 -15.96 -5.09 -7.94
C ASN A 170 -16.36 -3.64 -8.26
N TYR A 171 -16.57 -2.81 -7.24
CA TYR A 171 -16.85 -1.41 -7.48
C TYR A 171 -15.64 -0.69 -8.08
N ILE A 172 -14.44 -0.84 -7.48
CA ILE A 172 -13.23 -0.16 -7.95
C ILE A 172 -12.85 -0.57 -9.37
N SER A 173 -13.05 -1.84 -9.73
CA SER A 173 -12.76 -2.33 -11.09
C SER A 173 -13.71 -1.75 -12.14
N GLN A 174 -14.93 -1.39 -11.76
CA GLN A 174 -15.92 -0.75 -12.64
C GLN A 174 -15.70 0.76 -12.82
N GLN A 175 -14.99 1.43 -11.92
CA GLN A 175 -14.75 2.87 -12.06
C GLN A 175 -13.59 3.17 -13.00
N ASP A 176 -13.89 3.88 -14.09
CA ASP A 176 -12.89 4.32 -15.07
C ASP A 176 -11.75 5.11 -14.44
N VAL A 177 -12.04 5.90 -13.41
CA VAL A 177 -11.05 6.75 -12.76
C VAL A 177 -9.91 5.94 -12.13
N TYR A 178 -10.24 4.80 -11.52
CA TYR A 178 -9.24 3.90 -10.98
C TYR A 178 -8.60 3.04 -12.09
N ASN A 179 -9.28 2.88 -13.23
CA ASN A 179 -8.78 2.15 -14.41
C ASN A 179 -7.79 2.97 -15.25
N ARG A 180 -7.72 4.29 -15.05
CA ARG A 180 -6.76 5.16 -15.75
C ARG A 180 -5.33 4.84 -15.34
N ARG A 181 -4.41 4.96 -16.31
CA ARG A 181 -2.98 4.96 -16.01
C ARG A 181 -2.67 6.18 -15.17
N TYR A 182 -1.93 5.98 -14.08
CA TYR A 182 -1.36 7.08 -13.31
C TYR A 182 -0.52 7.94 -14.27
N GLN A 183 -0.90 9.21 -14.45
CA GLN A 183 -0.19 10.19 -15.28
C GLN A 183 0.70 11.06 -14.40
#